data_AF-A0A1M4MHX0-F1
#
_entry.id   AF-A0A1M4MHX0-F1
#
_cell.length_a   1.000
_cell.length_b   1.000
_cell.length_c   1.000
_cell.angle_alpha   90.00
_cell.angle_beta   90.00
_cell.angle_gamma   90.00
#
_symmetry.space_group_name_H-M   'P 1'
#
loop_
_entity.id
_entity.type
_entity.pdbx_description
1 polymer ?
#
loop_
_entity_poly.entity_id
_entity_poly.type
_entity_poly.pdbx_seq_one_letter_code
_entity_poly.pdbx_strand_id
1 'polypeptide(L)'
;MDINDLMSEILRQSTSEGHFTLDELLHYSSSNPMTGIGVSEEKGHSFFLFFSEGEPDGAMFVDAKGTLFGDSAVLRLTGEEEFELFTVTAPIVDALVSRCRIFDKSHLKKNGRLDIPTLGTPNQQRIGMLYLIVRDGRMPLAGAHVAIRKGKLVMTSDVTDSKGKVCFRLLNGRYMCVVSDRIGERARRIVEIHEPQVEAYVDIGGTEDEFR
;
A
#
# COMPACT_ATOMS: atom_id res chain seq x y z
N MET A 1 12.41 34.04 -9.71
CA MET A 1 12.32 32.81 -10.51
C MET A 1 11.35 31.91 -9.79
N ASP A 2 10.27 31.53 -10.45
CA ASP A 2 9.30 30.60 -9.87
C ASP A 2 9.96 29.22 -9.72
N ILE A 3 9.50 28.40 -8.78
CA ILE A 3 10.00 27.05 -8.60
C ILE A 3 9.74 26.18 -9.84
N ASN A 4 8.62 26.42 -10.53
CA ASN A 4 8.32 25.74 -11.80
C ASN A 4 9.28 26.16 -12.93
N ASP A 5 9.72 27.42 -12.95
CA ASP A 5 10.73 27.89 -13.93
C ASP A 5 12.07 27.19 -13.68
N LEU A 6 12.48 27.08 -12.40
CA LEU A 6 13.71 26.38 -12.02
C LEU A 6 13.65 24.90 -12.41
N MET A 7 12.54 24.22 -12.09
CA MET A 7 12.36 22.81 -12.44
C MET A 7 12.37 22.61 -13.95
N SER A 8 11.65 23.44 -14.70
CA SER A 8 11.64 23.40 -16.17
C SER A 8 13.05 23.54 -16.77
N GLU A 9 13.89 24.43 -16.23
CA GLU A 9 15.26 24.61 -16.69
C GLU A 9 16.13 23.38 -16.43
N ILE A 10 16.01 22.77 -15.25
CA ILE A 10 16.72 21.53 -14.91
C ILE A 10 16.30 20.39 -15.86
N LEU A 11 14.99 20.22 -16.05
CA LEU A 11 14.44 19.13 -16.87
C LEU A 11 14.80 19.30 -18.35
N ARG A 12 14.83 20.52 -18.88
CA ARG A 12 15.24 20.80 -20.27
C ARG A 12 16.67 20.35 -20.58
N GLN A 13 17.53 20.30 -19.57
CA GLN A 13 18.92 19.86 -19.71
C GLN A 13 19.12 18.37 -19.39
N SER A 14 18.04 17.66 -19.06
CA SER A 14 18.05 16.29 -18.57
C SER A 14 17.56 15.30 -19.65
N THR A 15 17.88 14.02 -19.49
CA THR A 15 17.42 12.98 -20.43
C THR A 15 16.19 12.28 -19.86
N SER A 16 15.13 12.16 -20.67
CA SER A 16 13.92 11.40 -20.31
C SER A 16 14.15 9.90 -20.50
N GLU A 17 13.85 9.11 -19.47
CA GLU A 17 13.94 7.64 -19.44
C GLU A 17 12.61 6.97 -19.79
N GLY A 18 11.51 7.73 -19.85
CA GLY A 18 10.17 7.24 -20.18
C GLY A 18 9.11 7.69 -19.19
N HIS A 19 7.90 7.18 -19.42
CA HIS A 19 6.70 7.45 -18.63
C HIS A 19 6.32 6.21 -17.81
N PHE A 20 5.93 6.43 -16.58
CA PHE A 20 5.67 5.38 -15.59
C PHE A 20 4.51 5.79 -14.69
N THR A 21 3.64 4.84 -14.35
CA THR A 21 2.77 5.02 -13.17
C THR A 21 3.62 5.10 -11.90
N LEU A 22 3.07 5.62 -10.80
CA LEU A 22 3.78 5.69 -9.52
C LEU A 22 4.36 4.32 -9.09
N ASP A 23 3.58 3.25 -9.22
CA ASP A 23 4.01 1.91 -8.80
C ASP A 23 5.12 1.35 -9.71
N GLU A 24 5.01 1.57 -11.03
CA GLU A 24 6.06 1.20 -11.98
C GLU A 24 7.33 2.00 -11.75
N LEU A 25 7.22 3.29 -11.46
CA LEU A 25 8.34 4.18 -11.20
C LEU A 25 9.13 3.73 -9.96
N LEU A 26 8.44 3.45 -8.86
CA LEU A 26 9.06 2.94 -7.63
C LEU A 26 9.70 1.55 -7.84
N HIS A 27 9.08 0.70 -8.65
CA HIS A 27 9.64 -0.61 -8.98
C HIS A 27 10.88 -0.51 -9.89
N TYR A 28 10.82 0.36 -10.89
CA TYR A 28 11.90 0.62 -11.83
C TYR A 28 13.13 1.21 -11.12
N SER A 29 12.93 2.22 -10.27
CA SER A 29 14.02 2.90 -9.55
C SER A 29 14.69 2.00 -8.51
N SER A 30 13.94 1.11 -7.87
CA SER A 30 14.51 0.13 -6.93
C SER A 30 15.31 -0.98 -7.61
N SER A 31 14.96 -1.32 -8.86
CA SER A 31 15.66 -2.35 -9.65
C SER A 31 16.84 -1.78 -10.43
N ASN A 32 16.81 -0.50 -10.76
CA ASN A 32 17.86 0.23 -11.47
C ASN A 32 18.23 1.48 -10.64
N PRO A 33 19.18 1.37 -9.71
CA PRO A 33 19.58 2.48 -8.84
C PRO A 33 20.00 3.67 -9.68
N MET A 34 19.19 4.73 -9.65
CA MET A 34 19.39 5.91 -10.47
C MET A 34 19.07 7.18 -9.69
N THR A 35 19.69 8.27 -10.12
CA THR A 35 19.44 9.60 -9.57
C THR A 35 18.68 10.43 -10.59
N GLY A 36 17.54 10.97 -10.20
CA GLY A 36 16.62 11.56 -11.14
C GLY A 36 15.39 12.21 -10.52
N ILE A 37 14.51 12.68 -11.39
CA ILE A 37 13.31 13.42 -11.03
C ILE A 37 12.14 12.84 -11.83
N GLY A 38 11.15 12.29 -11.13
CA GLY A 38 9.86 11.94 -11.70
C GLY A 38 8.95 13.17 -11.69
N VAL A 39 8.32 13.48 -12.81
CA VAL A 39 7.49 14.67 -13.01
C VAL A 39 6.11 14.27 -13.49
N SER A 40 5.06 14.69 -12.79
CA SER A 40 3.67 14.56 -13.22
C SER A 40 3.06 15.95 -13.33
N GLU A 41 2.63 16.33 -14.53
CA GLU A 41 1.99 17.62 -14.79
C GLU A 41 0.51 17.42 -15.15
N GLU A 42 -0.37 18.00 -14.34
CA GLU A 42 -1.80 18.03 -14.61
C GLU A 42 -2.31 19.47 -14.63
N LYS A 43 -3.54 19.68 -15.13
CA LYS A 43 -4.08 21.03 -15.33
C LYS A 43 -4.11 21.82 -14.01
N GLY A 44 -3.15 22.72 -13.85
CA GLY A 44 -3.04 23.65 -12.73
C GLY A 44 -2.22 23.14 -11.54
N HIS A 45 -1.55 21.99 -11.64
CA HIS A 45 -0.61 21.53 -10.62
C HIS A 45 0.48 20.62 -11.18
N SER A 46 1.65 20.65 -10.53
CA SER A 46 2.81 19.83 -10.90
C SER A 46 3.29 19.07 -9.66
N PHE A 47 3.60 17.79 -9.85
CA PHE A 47 4.18 16.92 -8.83
C PHE A 47 5.59 16.51 -9.24
N PHE A 48 6.53 16.61 -8.30
CA PHE A 48 7.91 16.19 -8.46
C PHE A 48 8.29 15.16 -7.39
N LEU A 49 8.85 14.04 -7.82
CA LEU A 49 9.48 13.03 -6.97
C LEU A 49 10.98 13.00 -7.25
N PHE A 50 11.78 13.13 -6.20
CA PHE A 50 13.23 13.16 -6.29
C PHE A 50 13.80 11.81 -5.87
N PHE A 51 14.53 11.17 -6.79
CA PHE A 51 15.15 9.87 -6.57
C PHE A 51 16.65 10.04 -6.38
N SER A 52 17.18 9.57 -5.25
CA SER A 52 18.63 9.47 -5.01
C SER A 52 19.00 8.00 -4.91
N GLU A 53 19.88 7.53 -5.80
CA GLU A 53 20.31 6.12 -5.85
C GLU A 53 19.15 5.10 -5.86
N GLY A 54 18.06 5.43 -6.56
CA GLY A 54 16.85 4.59 -6.68
C GLY A 54 15.81 4.80 -5.59
N GLU A 55 16.12 5.55 -4.54
CA GLU A 55 15.24 5.82 -3.41
C GLU A 55 14.49 7.15 -3.58
N PRO A 56 13.16 7.18 -3.39
CA PRO A 56 12.36 8.40 -3.44
C PRO A 56 12.56 9.20 -2.15
N ASP A 57 13.61 10.02 -2.12
CA ASP A 57 14.06 10.73 -0.92
C ASP A 57 13.45 12.13 -0.77
N GLY A 58 12.81 12.66 -1.82
CA GLY A 58 12.15 13.96 -1.77
C GLY A 58 10.87 14.04 -2.58
N ALA A 59 9.96 14.94 -2.18
CA ALA A 59 8.74 15.24 -2.93
C ALA A 59 8.40 16.73 -2.89
N MET A 60 7.81 17.22 -3.97
CA MET A 60 7.29 18.58 -4.06
C MET A 60 6.00 18.61 -4.87
N PHE A 61 5.01 19.34 -4.38
CA PHE A 61 3.73 19.54 -5.06
C PHE A 61 3.48 21.04 -5.19
N VAL A 62 3.21 21.51 -6.40
CA VAL A 62 3.00 22.92 -6.71
C VAL A 62 1.62 23.09 -7.32
N ASP A 63 0.79 23.94 -6.73
CA ASP A 63 -0.52 24.33 -7.27
C ASP A 63 -0.72 25.85 -7.17
N ALA A 64 -1.90 26.33 -7.59
CA ALA A 64 -2.26 27.75 -7.50
C ALA A 64 -2.33 28.30 -6.05
N LYS A 65 -2.36 27.43 -5.03
CA LYS A 65 -2.42 27.80 -3.61
C LYS A 65 -1.04 27.84 -2.96
N GLY A 66 -0.02 27.27 -3.60
CA GLY A 66 1.37 27.33 -3.17
C GLY A 66 2.12 26.03 -3.38
N THR A 67 3.20 25.85 -2.62
CA THR A 67 4.08 24.68 -2.71
C THR A 67 4.06 23.89 -1.41
N LEU A 68 3.91 22.57 -1.52
CA LEU A 68 4.10 21.61 -0.44
C LEU A 68 5.40 20.85 -0.67
N PHE A 69 6.03 20.42 0.43
CA PHE A 69 7.32 19.74 0.42
C PHE A 69 7.27 18.47 1.28
N GLY A 70 8.10 17.48 0.92
CA GLY A 70 8.29 16.25 1.70
C GLY A 70 7.00 15.46 1.88
N ASP A 71 6.78 14.93 3.09
CA ASP A 71 5.61 14.11 3.39
C ASP A 71 4.28 14.80 3.06
N SER A 72 4.18 16.12 3.26
CA SER A 72 2.97 16.89 2.93
C SER A 72 2.68 16.94 1.42
N ALA A 73 3.74 16.91 0.59
CA ALA A 73 3.57 16.76 -0.85
C ALA A 73 3.12 15.35 -1.21
N VAL A 74 3.74 14.31 -0.64
CA VAL A 74 3.38 12.90 -0.89
C VAL A 74 1.91 12.62 -0.60
N LEU A 75 1.33 13.22 0.44
CA LEU A 75 -0.08 13.09 0.76
C LEU A 75 -1.03 13.61 -0.33
N ARG A 76 -0.54 14.40 -1.30
CA ARG A 76 -1.32 14.89 -2.44
C ARG A 76 -1.38 13.95 -3.63
N LEU A 77 -0.50 12.95 -3.68
CA LEU A 77 -0.62 11.89 -4.68
C LEU A 77 -2.01 11.27 -4.58
N THR A 78 -2.50 10.72 -5.66
CA THR A 78 -3.78 10.00 -5.78
C THR A 78 -3.52 8.55 -6.15
N GLY A 79 -2.42 8.27 -6.85
CA GLY A 79 -2.05 6.99 -7.44
C GLY A 79 -2.49 6.87 -8.91
N GLU A 80 -3.16 7.89 -9.45
CA GLU A 80 -3.56 7.96 -10.86
C GLU A 80 -2.56 8.76 -11.71
N GLU A 81 -1.54 9.34 -11.07
CA GLU A 81 -0.52 10.13 -11.75
C GLU A 81 0.37 9.27 -12.67
N GLU A 82 0.68 9.83 -13.84
CA GLU A 82 1.70 9.34 -14.75
C GLU A 82 2.92 10.26 -14.65
N PHE A 83 4.08 9.67 -14.36
CA PHE A 83 5.34 10.37 -14.18
C PHE A 83 6.25 10.18 -15.38
N GLU A 84 6.72 11.27 -15.96
CA GLU A 84 7.90 11.24 -16.81
C GLU A 84 9.16 11.29 -15.95
N LEU A 85 10.07 10.34 -16.15
CA LEU A 85 11.29 10.23 -15.37
C LEU A 85 12.49 10.83 -16.12
N PHE A 86 13.19 11.75 -15.47
CA PHE A 86 14.39 12.39 -16.00
C PHE A 86 15.62 12.02 -15.18
N THR A 87 16.72 11.67 -15.85
CA THR A 87 18.03 11.49 -15.21
C THR A 87 18.66 12.84 -14.90
N VAL A 88 19.06 13.04 -13.64
CA VAL A 88 19.62 14.29 -13.14
C VAL A 88 20.86 14.02 -12.31
N THR A 89 21.85 14.90 -12.37
CA THR A 89 23.09 14.75 -11.60
C THR A 89 22.83 14.78 -10.09
N ALA A 90 23.54 13.94 -9.33
CA ALA A 90 23.35 13.81 -7.89
C ALA A 90 23.44 15.13 -7.09
N PRO A 91 24.38 16.06 -7.37
CA PRO A 91 24.45 17.31 -6.61
C PRO A 91 23.18 18.16 -6.71
N ILE A 92 22.46 18.11 -7.84
CA ILE A 92 21.21 18.83 -8.02
C ILE A 92 20.10 18.17 -7.19
N VAL A 93 19.99 16.84 -7.28
CA VAL A 93 18.99 16.08 -6.52
C VAL A 93 19.21 16.21 -5.01
N ASP A 94 20.44 16.09 -4.53
CA ASP A 94 20.78 16.22 -3.11
C ASP A 94 20.42 17.61 -2.57
N ALA A 95 20.69 18.66 -3.34
CA ALA A 95 20.31 20.02 -2.99
C ALA A 95 18.79 20.18 -2.89
N LEU A 96 18.02 19.57 -3.79
CA LEU A 96 16.56 19.59 -3.75
C LEU A 96 16.02 18.78 -2.55
N VAL A 97 16.46 17.53 -2.40
CA VAL A 97 16.09 16.63 -1.30
C VAL A 97 16.34 17.27 0.06
N SER A 98 17.42 18.03 0.23
CA SER A 98 17.71 18.73 1.49
C SER A 98 16.59 19.66 1.98
N ARG A 99 15.73 20.13 1.07
CA ARG A 99 14.61 21.04 1.35
C ARG A 99 13.24 20.37 1.33
N CYS A 100 13.14 19.17 0.77
CA CYS A 100 11.87 18.52 0.48
C CYS A 100 11.86 17.03 0.85
N ARG A 101 12.68 16.66 1.83
CA ARG A 101 12.88 15.27 2.25
C ARG A 101 11.57 14.61 2.66
N ILE A 102 11.39 13.38 2.18
CA ILE A 102 10.35 12.47 2.64
C ILE A 102 10.93 11.70 3.82
N PHE A 103 10.32 11.84 5.00
CA PHE A 103 10.75 11.08 6.17
C PHE A 103 10.00 9.75 6.27
N ASP A 104 8.72 9.73 5.89
CA ASP A 104 7.89 8.55 5.92
C ASP A 104 7.58 8.04 4.51
N LYS A 105 8.48 7.20 3.99
CA LYS A 105 8.33 6.53 2.69
C LYS A 105 7.13 5.57 2.63
N SER A 106 6.46 5.28 3.74
CA SER A 106 5.21 4.51 3.71
C SER A 106 4.09 5.25 2.98
N HIS A 107 4.14 6.59 2.95
CA HIS A 107 3.16 7.42 2.23
C HIS A 107 3.21 7.24 0.70
N LEU A 108 4.36 6.83 0.15
CA LEU A 108 4.54 6.53 -1.28
C LEU A 108 4.04 5.14 -1.67
N LYS A 109 3.90 4.23 -0.69
CA LYS A 109 3.39 2.88 -0.91
C LYS A 109 1.86 2.95 -1.02
N LYS A 110 1.38 3.46 -2.14
CA LYS A 110 -0.06 3.51 -2.46
C LYS A 110 -0.63 2.19 -2.96
N ASN A 111 0.22 1.17 -3.08
CA ASN A 111 -0.18 -0.19 -3.37
C ASN A 111 -1.19 -0.76 -2.35
N GLY A 112 -2.46 -0.62 -2.72
CA GLY A 112 -3.53 -1.56 -2.43
C GLY A 112 -4.09 -1.49 -1.02
N ARG A 113 -5.11 -0.64 -0.83
CA ARG A 113 -6.19 -0.90 0.12
C ARG A 113 -5.85 -0.58 1.59
N LEU A 114 -5.28 0.57 1.90
CA LEU A 114 -5.33 1.15 3.25
C LEU A 114 -5.98 2.54 3.19
N ASP A 115 -7.30 2.50 3.35
CA ASP A 115 -8.25 3.51 3.82
C ASP A 115 -7.69 4.90 4.18
N ILE A 116 -7.74 5.82 3.21
CA ILE A 116 -8.05 7.23 3.51
C ILE A 116 -9.59 7.31 3.49
N PRO A 117 -10.27 7.80 4.54
CA PRO A 117 -11.70 8.03 4.46
C PRO A 117 -11.96 9.23 3.53
N THR A 118 -12.45 8.96 2.32
CA THR A 118 -12.85 9.99 1.36
C THR A 118 -14.24 10.52 1.72
N LEU A 119 -14.35 11.82 2.00
CA LEU A 119 -15.63 12.53 2.05
C LEU A 119 -16.17 12.64 0.61
N GLY A 120 -17.06 11.73 0.22
CA GLY A 120 -17.70 11.68 -1.09
C GLY A 120 -17.91 10.23 -1.52
N THR A 121 -19.15 9.89 -1.86
CA THR A 121 -19.73 8.52 -1.90
C THR A 121 -18.82 7.46 -2.54
N PRO A 122 -18.23 6.55 -1.73
CA PRO A 122 -17.47 5.41 -2.24
C PRO A 122 -18.43 4.31 -2.67
N ASN A 123 -17.99 3.40 -3.54
CA ASN A 123 -18.52 2.05 -3.55
C ASN A 123 -18.48 1.56 -2.09
N GLN A 124 -19.65 1.50 -1.44
CA GLN A 124 -19.76 1.60 0.01
C GLN A 124 -18.78 0.64 0.69
N GLN A 125 -17.78 1.17 1.39
CA GLN A 125 -17.01 0.41 2.35
C GLN A 125 -17.96 0.03 3.48
N ARG A 126 -18.70 -1.05 3.28
CA ARG A 126 -19.66 -1.54 4.25
C ARG A 126 -18.86 -2.37 5.24
N ILE A 127 -19.05 -2.04 6.52
CA ILE A 127 -18.62 -2.91 7.60
C ILE A 127 -19.38 -4.23 7.43
N GLY A 128 -18.63 -5.31 7.23
CA GLY A 128 -19.13 -6.67 7.18
C GLY A 128 -18.78 -7.44 8.44
N MET A 129 -19.57 -8.46 8.73
CA MET A 129 -19.30 -9.43 9.79
C MET A 129 -18.78 -10.71 9.17
N LEU A 130 -17.54 -11.08 9.50
CA LEU A 130 -16.96 -12.36 9.16
C LEU A 130 -17.19 -13.32 10.32
N TYR A 131 -17.98 -14.37 10.09
CA TYR A 131 -18.15 -15.49 11.00
C TYR A 131 -17.27 -16.63 10.54
N LEU A 132 -16.29 -17.02 11.35
CA LEU A 132 -15.44 -18.17 11.06
C LEU A 132 -15.78 -19.31 11.99
N ILE A 133 -15.89 -20.50 11.40
CA ILE A 133 -16.04 -21.75 12.12
C ILE A 133 -14.79 -22.60 11.84
N VAL A 134 -13.94 -22.72 12.85
CA VAL A 134 -12.72 -23.52 12.82
C VAL A 134 -13.05 -24.95 13.24
N ARG A 135 -12.61 -25.91 12.44
CA ARG A 135 -12.81 -27.34 12.67
C ARG A 135 -11.52 -28.10 12.51
N ASP A 136 -11.39 -29.17 13.29
CA ASP A 136 -10.44 -30.25 13.07
C ASP A 136 -11.23 -31.44 12.53
N GLY A 137 -11.24 -31.58 11.20
CA GLY A 137 -12.13 -32.48 10.49
C GLY A 137 -13.60 -32.14 10.74
N ARG A 138 -14.35 -33.06 11.38
CA ARG A 138 -15.78 -32.85 11.69
C ARG A 138 -16.05 -32.16 13.03
N MET A 139 -15.04 -31.98 13.87
CA MET A 139 -15.22 -31.46 15.23
C MET A 139 -14.87 -29.97 15.28
N PRO A 140 -15.72 -29.11 15.87
CA PRO A 140 -15.36 -27.72 16.10
C PRO A 140 -14.16 -27.60 17.04
N LEU A 141 -13.22 -26.71 16.71
CA LEU A 141 -11.99 -26.55 17.47
C LEU A 141 -12.09 -25.33 18.38
N ALA A 142 -12.25 -25.55 19.68
CA ALA A 142 -12.26 -24.50 20.69
C ALA A 142 -10.85 -24.10 21.14
N GLY A 143 -10.64 -22.83 21.48
CA GLY A 143 -9.37 -22.33 22.00
C GLY A 143 -8.26 -22.12 20.96
N ALA A 144 -8.55 -22.34 19.67
CA ALA A 144 -7.66 -21.95 18.59
C ALA A 144 -7.62 -20.43 18.44
N HIS A 145 -6.41 -19.89 18.27
CA HIS A 145 -6.18 -18.48 17.98
C HIS A 145 -6.31 -18.23 16.48
N VAL A 146 -7.16 -17.28 16.12
CA VAL A 146 -7.44 -16.90 14.74
C VAL A 146 -6.99 -15.46 14.54
N ALA A 147 -6.05 -15.24 13.62
CA ALA A 147 -5.56 -13.92 13.26
C ALA A 147 -5.96 -13.57 11.82
N ILE A 148 -6.57 -12.40 11.65
CA ILE A 148 -6.87 -11.83 10.34
C ILE A 148 -5.77 -10.85 9.96
N ARG A 149 -5.11 -11.13 8.85
CA ARG A 149 -3.97 -10.37 8.33
C ARG A 149 -4.29 -9.71 7.01
N LYS A 150 -3.62 -8.59 6.76
CA LYS A 150 -3.53 -7.94 5.46
C LYS A 150 -2.05 -7.72 5.16
N GLY A 151 -1.52 -8.50 4.22
CA GLY A 151 -0.06 -8.61 4.04
C GLY A 151 0.61 -9.13 5.33
N LYS A 152 1.59 -8.38 5.84
CA LYS A 152 2.34 -8.72 7.07
C LYS A 152 1.67 -8.21 8.35
N LEU A 153 0.65 -7.35 8.26
CA LEU A 153 -0.01 -6.73 9.40
C LEU A 153 -1.16 -7.60 9.92
N VAL A 154 -1.21 -7.83 11.23
CA VAL A 154 -2.38 -8.41 11.90
C VAL A 154 -3.38 -7.29 12.15
N MET A 155 -4.56 -7.38 11.53
CA MET A 155 -5.64 -6.39 11.66
C MET A 155 -6.44 -6.63 12.93
N THR A 156 -6.72 -7.89 13.23
CA THR A 156 -7.47 -8.32 14.41
C THR A 156 -7.19 -9.80 14.66
N SER A 157 -7.42 -10.25 15.89
CA SER A 157 -7.33 -11.65 16.27
C SER A 157 -8.30 -11.94 17.40
N ASP A 158 -8.77 -13.18 17.46
CA ASP A 158 -9.63 -13.66 18.53
C ASP A 158 -9.41 -15.17 18.74
N VAL A 159 -9.95 -15.70 19.82
CA VAL A 159 -9.88 -17.11 20.18
C VAL A 159 -11.25 -17.75 20.02
N THR A 160 -11.27 -18.92 19.37
CA THR A 160 -12.49 -19.68 19.12
C THR A 160 -13.22 -20.09 20.41
N ASP A 161 -14.54 -19.91 20.39
CA ASP A 161 -15.43 -20.34 21.47
C ASP A 161 -15.59 -21.86 21.56
N SER A 162 -16.43 -22.35 22.49
CA SER A 162 -16.71 -23.78 22.66
C SER A 162 -17.37 -24.46 21.44
N LYS A 163 -17.84 -23.69 20.46
CA LYS A 163 -18.40 -24.15 19.18
C LYS A 163 -17.43 -23.93 18.02
N GLY A 164 -16.17 -23.60 18.28
CA GLY A 164 -15.15 -23.33 17.28
C GLY A 164 -15.37 -22.03 16.51
N LYS A 165 -16.15 -21.09 17.05
CA LYS A 165 -16.56 -19.88 16.34
C LYS A 165 -15.76 -18.66 16.79
N VAL A 166 -15.45 -17.80 15.83
CA VAL A 166 -15.01 -16.42 16.06
C VAL A 166 -15.75 -15.49 15.12
N CYS A 167 -15.89 -14.23 15.53
CA CYS A 167 -16.56 -13.22 14.72
C CYS A 167 -15.72 -11.95 14.65
N PHE A 168 -15.52 -11.45 13.44
CA PHE A 168 -14.76 -10.24 13.20
C PHE A 168 -15.61 -9.21 12.47
N ARG A 169 -15.57 -7.98 12.96
CA ARG A 169 -16.15 -6.82 12.28
C ARG A 169 -15.06 -6.16 11.44
N LEU A 170 -15.14 -6.33 10.13
CA LEU A 170 -14.10 -5.92 9.18
C LEU A 170 -14.72 -5.15 8.02
N LEU A 171 -13.93 -4.31 7.38
CA LEU A 171 -14.36 -3.70 6.12
C LEU A 171 -14.43 -4.78 5.04
N ASN A 172 -15.27 -4.55 4.03
CA ASN A 172 -15.34 -5.39 2.86
C ASN A 172 -13.97 -5.51 2.16
N GLY A 173 -13.47 -6.74 2.04
CA GLY A 173 -12.25 -7.03 1.31
C GLY A 173 -11.62 -8.38 1.55
N ARG A 174 -10.44 -8.53 0.95
CA ARG A 174 -9.68 -9.78 0.92
C ARG A 174 -8.63 -9.78 2.03
N TYR A 175 -8.64 -10.83 2.84
CA TYR A 175 -7.78 -11.00 4.00
C TYR A 175 -7.15 -12.39 4.03
N MET A 176 -6.06 -12.50 4.77
CA MET A 176 -5.45 -13.77 5.13
C MET A 176 -5.87 -14.17 6.55
N CYS A 177 -6.64 -15.24 6.67
CA CYS A 177 -6.96 -15.86 7.93
C CYS A 177 -5.87 -16.88 8.28
N VAL A 178 -5.28 -16.74 9.45
CA VAL A 178 -4.29 -17.68 10.00
C VAL A 178 -4.85 -18.28 11.27
N VAL A 179 -4.93 -19.61 11.32
CA VAL A 179 -5.35 -20.36 12.50
C VAL A 179 -4.12 -21.00 13.13
N SER A 180 -3.94 -20.76 14.42
CA SER A 180 -2.84 -21.28 15.21
C SER A 180 -3.34 -21.90 16.52
N ASP A 181 -2.70 -22.98 16.95
CA ASP A 181 -2.90 -23.57 18.27
C ASP A 181 -1.63 -23.44 19.12
N ARG A 182 -1.54 -24.20 20.22
CA ARG A 182 -0.38 -24.20 21.13
C ARG A 182 0.89 -24.78 20.51
N ILE A 183 0.79 -25.48 19.39
CA ILE A 183 1.87 -26.20 18.71
C ILE A 183 2.38 -25.39 17.52
N GLY A 184 1.56 -24.51 16.95
CA GLY A 184 1.98 -23.54 15.94
C GLY A 184 0.86 -23.16 14.97
N GLU A 185 1.24 -22.64 13.80
CA GLU A 185 0.31 -22.38 12.71
C GLU A 185 -0.23 -23.71 12.15
N ARG A 186 -1.56 -23.80 12.01
CA ARG A 186 -2.27 -24.99 11.54
C ARG A 186 -2.90 -24.80 10.17
N ALA A 187 -3.34 -23.58 9.85
CA ALA A 187 -3.89 -23.28 8.54
C ALA A 187 -3.75 -21.81 8.16
N ARG A 188 -3.63 -21.57 6.85
CA ARG A 188 -3.70 -20.24 6.22
C ARG A 188 -4.71 -20.26 5.08
N ARG A 189 -5.70 -19.37 5.09
CA ARG A 189 -6.74 -19.28 4.05
C ARG A 189 -7.05 -17.84 3.70
N ILE A 190 -7.25 -17.61 2.40
CA ILE A 190 -7.77 -16.33 1.90
C ILE A 190 -9.27 -16.29 2.16
N VAL A 191 -9.75 -15.21 2.76
CA VAL A 191 -11.18 -14.95 2.96
C VAL A 191 -11.54 -13.61 2.33
N GLU A 192 -12.69 -13.55 1.66
CA GLU A 192 -13.14 -12.37 0.95
C GLU A 192 -14.51 -11.93 1.47
N ILE A 193 -14.59 -10.68 1.92
CA ILE A 193 -15.80 -10.07 2.48
C ILE A 193 -16.40 -9.18 1.41
N HIS A 194 -17.40 -9.67 0.70
CA HIS A 194 -18.14 -8.92 -0.32
C HIS A 194 -19.55 -8.56 0.12
N GLU A 195 -20.08 -9.29 1.10
CA GLU A 195 -21.43 -9.15 1.64
C GLU A 195 -21.38 -8.64 3.09
N PRO A 196 -22.48 -8.05 3.61
CA PRO A 196 -22.56 -7.58 5.00
C PRO A 196 -22.32 -8.69 6.04
N GLN A 197 -22.57 -9.94 5.68
CA GLN A 197 -22.28 -11.10 6.50
C GLN A 197 -21.66 -12.18 5.63
N VAL A 198 -20.50 -12.69 6.03
CA VAL A 198 -19.83 -13.80 5.36
C VAL A 198 -19.55 -14.87 6.39
N GLU A 199 -20.04 -16.08 6.13
CA GLU A 199 -19.74 -17.26 6.94
C GLU A 199 -18.73 -18.12 6.18
N ALA A 200 -17.62 -18.45 6.82
CA ALA A 200 -16.58 -19.27 6.22
C ALA A 200 -16.11 -20.36 7.19
N TYR A 201 -15.72 -21.49 6.59
CA TYR A 201 -15.27 -22.68 7.30
C TYR A 201 -13.78 -22.86 7.08
N VAL A 202 -13.04 -23.09 8.16
CA VAL A 202 -11.62 -23.43 8.09
C VAL A 202 -11.42 -24.79 8.72
N ASP A 203 -11.13 -25.77 7.87
CA ASP A 203 -10.68 -27.09 8.33
C ASP A 203 -9.16 -27.07 8.48
N ILE A 204 -8.68 -27.50 9.66
CA ILE A 204 -7.26 -27.66 9.95
C ILE A 204 -6.80 -29.13 9.87
N GLY A 205 -7.74 -30.06 9.61
CA GLY A 205 -7.52 -31.49 9.50
C GLY A 205 -7.31 -31.93 8.05
N GLY A 206 -6.05 -31.95 7.62
CA GLY A 206 -5.62 -32.51 6.35
C GLY A 206 -4.20 -32.07 6.02
N THR A 207 -3.22 -32.95 6.25
CA THR A 207 -1.89 -32.80 5.67
C THR A 207 -2.02 -32.62 4.16
N GLU A 208 -1.57 -31.48 3.63
CA GLU A 208 -1.23 -31.35 2.20
C GLU A 208 -0.02 -32.26 1.92
N ASP A 209 -0.29 -33.56 1.82
CA ASP A 209 0.58 -34.58 1.24
C ASP A 209 -0.36 -35.60 0.58
N GLU A 210 -0.90 -35.24 -0.59
CA GLU A 210 -1.35 -36.14 -1.66
C GLU A 210 -2.03 -35.33 -2.77
N PHE A 211 -1.22 -34.80 -3.70
CA PHE A 211 -1.57 -34.74 -5.13
C PHE A 211 -0.27 -34.80 -5.93
N ARG A 212 0.24 -36.03 -6.06
CA ARG A 212 1.03 -36.48 -7.22
C ARG A 212 0.07 -37.09 -8.23
#